data_AF-A0A1I8BXP1-F1
#
_entry.id   AF-A0A1I8BXP1-F1
#
_cell.length_a   1.000
_cell.length_b   1.000
_cell.length_c   1.000
_cell.angle_alpha   90.00
_cell.angle_beta   90.00
_cell.angle_gamma   90.00
#
_symmetry.space_group_name_H-M   'P 1'
#
loop_
_entity.id
_entity.type
_entity.pdbx_description
1 polymer ?
#
loop_
_entity_poly.entity_id
_entity_poly.type
_entity_poly.pdbx_seq_one_letter_code
_entity_poly.pdbx_strand_id
1 'polypeptide(L)'
;MSSFHFSSKVLNFIDTRPKANELKGAVRLDPNLREYLPFGDGSINGLISTSQSISLNLTTFATFNREDQPLPDFISQLCKQFGLELGSIGNKGDICEHLVLMFDDKICFVTEKNKNLINQGIQKLARIIEDNENCQSSIILTLLNILLQLMQSFPQIFCWSDLSTQFVRKIAFFVNGQSKLEQNETRALALEMLLNISEHCEHLNECLKSEMPVDLLIRHLDNTNERVMIGSISLISSIYVLADREERINIVKLLHEKPFISAIGRVLDREENSNNQQLTKLSSQIPSQILSSEKSKLYEQLARLQQIRFDEVCALALRTPTDKEIDFLKALGDELGSTESPTTPLPSNEFYDQQTIQQQEEDWLMFRKMVQKTPPGLLSICAIIDLTQTKTPSSNENQLEETLIASNLAWNKLKELNSHFIRRPSILPQILVHLTTMLIQILGICSDSSSVSRRFGISKVHRFFRLVLQCERPFHELFRILVELFCRTWNDMNANFDEINKVYNVVQDQFERALFEDPNSLEQLEIETLRKKFSYFNMQKVFFI
;
A
#
# COMPACT_ATOMS: atom_id res chain seq x y z
N MET A 1 78.43 37.31 -32.12
CA MET A 1 76.96 37.33 -32.02
C MET A 1 76.48 35.89 -32.12
N SER A 2 76.16 35.29 -30.98
CA SER A 2 75.85 33.86 -30.82
C SER A 2 74.34 33.65 -30.83
N SER A 3 73.86 32.87 -31.80
CA SER A 3 72.47 32.44 -31.96
C SER A 3 72.13 31.33 -30.95
N PHE A 4 71.27 31.64 -29.98
CA PHE A 4 70.68 30.66 -29.08
C PHE A 4 69.41 30.06 -29.70
N HIS A 5 69.43 28.74 -29.95
CA HIS A 5 68.23 27.96 -30.25
C HIS A 5 67.53 27.61 -28.93
N PHE A 6 66.30 28.09 -28.74
CA PHE A 6 65.41 27.59 -27.69
C PHE A 6 64.80 26.24 -28.11
N SER A 7 65.15 25.18 -27.39
CA SER A 7 64.48 23.87 -27.49
C SER A 7 63.20 23.91 -26.65
N SER A 8 62.04 24.08 -27.30
CA SER A 8 60.73 23.88 -26.70
C SER A 8 60.44 22.37 -26.55
N LYS A 9 60.81 21.77 -25.42
CA LYS A 9 60.23 20.48 -25.03
C LYS A 9 58.89 20.75 -24.36
N VAL A 10 57.81 20.33 -25.02
CA VAL A 10 56.44 20.35 -24.49
C VAL A 10 56.42 19.46 -23.24
N LEU A 11 56.04 20.02 -22.09
CA LEU A 11 55.77 19.26 -20.87
C LEU A 11 54.53 18.39 -21.11
N ASN A 12 54.68 17.07 -21.04
CA ASN A 12 53.54 16.16 -21.07
C ASN A 12 52.67 16.41 -19.82
N PHE A 13 51.37 16.64 -20.03
CA PHE A 13 50.40 16.69 -18.95
C PHE A 13 50.41 15.34 -18.21
N ILE A 14 50.86 15.35 -16.94
CA ILE A 14 50.72 14.22 -16.04
C ILE A 14 49.25 14.20 -15.61
N ASP A 15 48.49 13.20 -16.07
CA ASP A 15 47.14 12.98 -15.57
C ASP A 15 47.23 12.55 -14.10
N THR A 16 46.84 13.45 -13.20
CA THR A 16 46.87 13.22 -11.75
C THR A 16 45.65 12.45 -11.24
N ARG A 17 44.75 12.05 -12.14
CA ARG A 17 43.59 11.24 -11.79
C ARG A 17 44.06 9.82 -11.43
N PRO A 18 43.65 9.26 -10.28
CA PRO A 18 43.89 7.86 -9.99
C PRO A 18 43.29 7.00 -11.11
N LYS A 19 43.97 5.90 -11.46
CA LYS A 19 43.44 4.93 -12.42
C LYS A 19 42.08 4.42 -11.95
N ALA A 20 41.18 4.08 -12.87
CA ALA A 20 39.81 3.69 -12.56
C ALA A 20 39.68 2.56 -11.50
N ASN A 21 40.71 1.71 -11.37
CA ASN A 21 40.75 0.57 -10.46
C ASN A 21 41.61 0.78 -9.18
N GLU A 22 42.15 1.99 -8.98
CA GLU A 22 42.95 2.36 -7.80
C GLU A 22 42.12 3.19 -6.81
N LEU A 23 41.95 2.66 -5.59
CA LEU A 23 41.40 3.36 -4.44
C LEU A 23 42.55 3.92 -3.59
N LYS A 24 42.58 5.24 -3.40
CA LYS A 24 43.57 5.95 -2.55
C LYS A 24 42.85 6.63 -1.41
N GLY A 25 43.30 6.40 -0.17
CA GLY A 25 42.64 7.01 0.98
C GLY A 25 43.38 6.80 2.29
N ALA A 26 42.92 7.52 3.31
CA ALA A 26 43.31 7.29 4.69
C ALA A 26 42.50 6.12 5.25
N VAL A 27 43.17 5.09 5.73
CA VAL A 27 42.59 3.95 6.43
C VAL A 27 42.74 4.20 7.92
N ARG A 28 41.65 4.06 8.68
CA ARG A 28 41.65 4.21 10.13
C ARG A 28 41.43 2.86 10.83
N LEU A 29 42.17 2.60 11.91
CA LEU A 29 41.95 1.46 12.77
C LEU A 29 40.83 1.76 13.80
N ASP A 30 39.94 0.79 14.01
CA ASP A 30 38.83 0.93 14.96
C ASP A 30 39.37 1.12 16.39
N PRO A 31 39.02 2.23 17.09
CA PRO A 31 39.45 2.45 18.47
C PRO A 31 39.01 1.33 19.44
N ASN A 32 37.94 0.61 19.14
CA ASN A 32 37.37 -0.44 19.98
C ASN A 32 37.80 -1.85 19.56
N LEU A 33 38.77 -1.99 18.65
CA LEU A 33 39.24 -3.30 18.15
C LEU A 33 39.60 -4.30 19.27
N ARG A 34 39.99 -3.79 20.45
CA ARG A 34 40.33 -4.58 21.65
C ARG A 34 39.15 -5.35 22.25
N GLU A 35 37.92 -4.89 22.04
CA GLU A 35 36.71 -5.48 22.62
C GLU A 35 36.22 -6.71 21.84
N TYR A 36 36.59 -6.82 20.56
CA TYR A 36 36.04 -7.82 19.64
C TYR A 36 36.99 -8.99 19.34
N LEU A 37 38.28 -8.89 19.69
CA LEU A 37 39.25 -9.94 19.43
C LEU A 37 39.27 -10.99 20.56
N PRO A 38 39.15 -12.29 20.25
CA PRO A 38 39.09 -13.35 21.24
C PRO A 38 40.49 -13.68 21.75
N PHE A 39 41.06 -12.80 22.56
CA PHE A 39 42.26 -13.12 23.32
C PHE A 39 41.84 -13.39 24.76
N GLY A 40 41.77 -14.67 25.11
CA GLY A 40 41.65 -15.10 26.49
C GLY A 40 42.73 -14.43 27.34
N ASP A 41 42.31 -13.96 28.52
CA ASP A 41 43.13 -13.35 29.57
C ASP A 41 44.24 -12.38 29.13
N GLY A 42 43.90 -11.09 29.16
CA GLY A 42 44.79 -10.09 29.77
C GLY A 42 46.10 -9.75 29.06
N SER A 43 46.34 -10.19 27.83
CA SER A 43 47.56 -9.80 27.12
C SER A 43 47.36 -9.55 25.62
N ILE A 44 46.94 -8.32 25.30
CA ILE A 44 47.40 -7.68 24.05
C ILE A 44 48.95 -7.64 24.02
N ASN A 45 49.60 -7.74 25.18
CA ASN A 45 51.04 -7.90 25.36
C ASN A 45 51.63 -9.19 24.73
N GLY A 46 50.81 -10.16 24.31
CA GLY A 46 51.27 -11.36 23.60
C GLY A 46 51.45 -11.16 22.08
N LEU A 47 50.80 -10.15 21.49
CA LEU A 47 50.99 -9.73 20.10
C LEU A 47 51.99 -8.57 19.99
N ILE A 48 52.18 -7.81 21.07
CA ILE A 48 53.13 -6.70 21.11
C ILE A 48 54.43 -7.21 21.72
N SER A 49 55.34 -7.68 20.87
CA SER A 49 56.70 -7.86 21.32
C SER A 49 57.32 -6.48 21.56
N THR A 50 57.79 -6.27 22.78
CA THR A 50 58.57 -5.12 23.27
C THR A 50 57.82 -3.92 23.83
N SER A 51 58.30 -3.56 25.02
CA SER A 51 57.99 -2.44 25.90
C SER A 51 58.33 -1.07 25.28
N GLN A 52 57.65 -0.71 24.21
CA GLN A 52 57.58 0.67 23.72
C GLN A 52 56.11 1.06 23.61
N SER A 53 55.75 2.17 24.23
CA SER A 53 54.47 2.83 24.03
C SER A 53 54.32 3.20 22.55
N ILE A 54 53.71 2.32 21.76
CA ILE A 54 53.44 2.58 20.35
C ILE A 54 52.35 3.66 20.31
N SER A 55 52.71 4.83 19.79
CA SER A 55 51.74 5.74 19.20
C SER A 55 51.09 4.99 18.04
N LEU A 56 49.96 4.31 18.29
CA LEU A 56 49.15 3.73 17.23
C LEU A 56 48.78 4.91 16.32
N ASN A 57 49.43 5.02 15.17
CA ASN A 57 48.94 5.88 14.12
C ASN A 57 47.59 5.28 13.73
N LEU A 58 46.52 5.81 14.34
CA LEU A 58 45.15 5.37 14.11
C LEU A 58 44.80 5.47 12.63
N THR A 59 45.57 6.23 11.85
CA THR A 59 45.33 6.49 10.44
C THR A 59 46.62 6.29 9.63
N THR A 60 46.55 5.52 8.54
CA THR A 60 47.61 5.37 7.53
C THR A 60 47.05 5.69 6.14
N PHE A 61 47.87 6.21 5.22
CA PHE A 61 47.45 6.37 3.83
C PHE A 61 47.83 5.13 3.03
N ALA A 62 46.85 4.54 2.34
CA ALA A 62 47.05 3.34 1.55
C ALA A 62 46.43 3.47 0.16
N THR A 63 46.99 2.73 -0.79
CA THR A 63 46.47 2.58 -2.15
C THR A 63 46.12 1.12 -2.36
N PHE A 64 44.86 0.83 -2.69
CA PHE A 64 44.39 -0.49 -3.03
C PHE A 64 44.09 -0.55 -4.54
N ASN A 65 44.69 -1.50 -5.24
CA ASN A 65 44.41 -1.75 -6.65
C ASN A 65 43.62 -3.05 -6.78
N ARG A 66 42.41 -2.95 -7.34
CA ARG A 66 41.44 -4.04 -7.38
C ARG A 66 41.79 -5.16 -8.37
N GLU A 67 42.62 -4.88 -9.38
CA GLU A 67 43.04 -5.87 -10.39
C GLU A 67 44.35 -6.57 -10.03
N ASP A 68 45.28 -5.83 -9.41
CA ASP A 68 46.64 -6.31 -9.15
C ASP A 68 46.84 -6.92 -7.76
N GLN A 69 45.93 -6.69 -6.80
CA GLN A 69 46.11 -7.11 -5.41
C GLN A 69 44.83 -7.72 -4.81
N PRO A 70 44.88 -8.97 -4.30
CA PRO A 70 43.74 -9.55 -3.59
C PRO A 70 43.55 -8.87 -2.22
N LEU A 71 42.30 -8.73 -1.78
CA LEU A 71 41.94 -8.03 -0.55
C LEU A 71 42.66 -8.54 0.72
N PRO A 72 42.85 -9.86 0.93
CA PRO A 72 43.56 -10.37 2.11
C PRO A 72 45.01 -9.89 2.18
N ASP A 73 45.70 -9.80 1.04
CA ASP A 73 47.09 -9.33 0.97
C ASP A 73 47.18 -7.84 1.30
N PHE A 74 46.20 -7.06 0.85
CA PHE A 74 46.08 -5.65 1.20
C PHE A 74 45.84 -5.44 2.70
N ILE A 75 44.94 -6.22 3.32
CA ILE A 75 44.70 -6.19 4.76
C ILE A 75 45.97 -6.59 5.53
N SER A 76 46.71 -7.60 5.06
CA SER A 76 47.99 -8.00 5.67
C SER A 76 49.03 -6.87 5.62
N GLN A 77 49.10 -6.15 4.50
CA GLN A 77 49.96 -4.98 4.36
C GLN A 77 49.57 -3.85 5.33
N LEU A 78 48.27 -3.58 5.47
CA LEU A 78 47.76 -2.60 6.43
C LEU A 78 48.09 -2.99 7.89
N CYS A 79 47.91 -4.26 8.26
CA CYS A 79 48.22 -4.74 9.61
C CYS A 79 49.68 -4.48 9.98
N LYS A 80 50.60 -4.71 9.03
CA LYS A 80 52.03 -4.41 9.20
C LYS A 80 52.28 -2.91 9.38
N GLN A 81 51.59 -2.06 8.61
CA GLN A 81 51.71 -0.60 8.74
C GLN A 81 51.18 -0.08 10.08
N PHE A 82 50.15 -0.70 10.64
CA PHE A 82 49.60 -0.36 11.95
C PHE A 82 50.40 -0.93 13.14
N GLY A 83 51.50 -1.66 12.88
CA GLY A 83 52.30 -2.28 13.95
C GLY A 83 51.56 -3.38 14.71
N LEU A 84 50.54 -4.00 14.09
CA LEU A 84 49.93 -5.22 14.61
C LEU A 84 50.90 -6.38 14.31
N GLU A 85 51.88 -6.59 15.19
CA GLU A 85 52.78 -7.74 15.08
C GLU A 85 51.98 -9.03 15.31
N LEU A 86 51.78 -9.79 14.23
CA LEU A 86 51.22 -11.14 14.30
C LEU A 86 52.24 -12.06 14.98
N GLY A 87 52.19 -12.09 16.32
CA GLY A 87 52.93 -13.02 17.16
C GLY A 87 52.76 -14.46 16.68
N SER A 88 53.81 -15.26 16.86
CA SER A 88 53.93 -16.66 16.43
C SER A 88 53.02 -17.63 17.22
N ILE A 89 51.73 -17.34 17.32
CA ILE A 89 50.72 -18.33 17.68
C ILE A 89 50.36 -19.00 16.35
N GLY A 90 50.63 -20.30 16.27
CA GLY A 90 50.66 -21.07 15.03
C GLY A 90 49.42 -20.92 14.16
N ASN A 91 49.47 -19.96 13.23
CA ASN A 91 48.86 -19.90 11.91
C ASN A 91 48.94 -18.44 11.43
N LYS A 92 50.05 -18.06 10.81
CA LYS A 92 50.30 -16.71 10.26
C LYS A 92 49.23 -16.22 9.26
N GLY A 93 48.29 -17.07 8.84
CA GLY A 93 47.17 -16.73 7.96
C GLY A 93 45.89 -16.30 8.65
N ASP A 94 45.66 -16.63 9.93
CA ASP A 94 44.29 -16.57 10.48
C ASP A 94 43.82 -15.15 10.82
N ILE A 95 44.62 -14.30 11.49
CA ILE A 95 44.12 -13.03 12.06
C ILE A 95 43.78 -11.98 10.98
N CYS A 96 44.59 -11.85 9.92
CA CYS A 96 44.29 -10.90 8.83
C CYS A 96 43.00 -11.27 8.09
N GLU A 97 42.65 -12.55 8.09
CA GLU A 97 41.41 -13.01 7.48
C GLU A 97 40.18 -12.73 8.35
N HIS A 98 40.35 -12.35 9.63
CA HIS A 98 39.28 -12.02 10.59
C HIS A 98 38.96 -10.52 10.64
N LEU A 99 39.72 -9.68 9.92
CA LEU A 99 39.52 -8.24 9.86
C LEU A 99 38.66 -7.84 8.67
N VAL A 100 37.85 -6.80 8.84
CA VAL A 100 36.95 -6.24 7.81
C VAL A 100 37.33 -4.78 7.57
N LEU A 101 37.30 -4.35 6.31
CA LEU A 101 37.47 -2.93 5.97
C LEU A 101 36.10 -2.28 5.81
N MET A 102 35.83 -1.21 6.53
CA MET A 102 34.59 -0.44 6.44
C MET A 102 34.85 0.94 5.81
N PHE A 103 33.95 1.36 4.93
CA PHE A 103 33.94 2.68 4.29
C PHE A 103 32.67 3.43 4.70
N ASP A 104 32.83 4.64 5.25
CA ASP A 104 31.78 5.61 5.58
C ASP A 104 30.55 5.02 6.31
N ASP A 105 30.79 4.03 7.18
CA ASP A 105 29.79 3.27 7.94
C ASP A 105 28.68 2.61 7.11
N LYS A 106 28.89 2.42 5.80
CA LYS A 106 27.87 1.92 4.86
C LYS A 106 28.33 0.78 3.96
N ILE A 107 29.63 0.66 3.69
CA ILE A 107 30.17 -0.34 2.77
C ILE A 107 31.28 -1.14 3.47
N CYS A 108 31.09 -2.46 3.57
CA CYS A 108 32.06 -3.36 4.18
C CYS A 108 32.71 -4.26 3.12
N PHE A 109 34.04 -4.27 3.06
CA PHE A 109 34.81 -5.24 2.28
C PHE A 109 35.21 -6.41 3.15
N VAL A 110 34.67 -7.58 2.79
CA VAL A 110 34.76 -8.80 3.56
C VAL A 110 35.61 -9.82 2.78
N THR A 111 36.61 -10.40 3.43
CA THR A 111 37.41 -11.53 2.89
C THR A 111 36.53 -12.76 2.66
N GLU A 112 36.91 -13.68 1.77
CA GLU A 112 36.12 -14.90 1.52
C GLU A 112 35.90 -15.73 2.80
N LYS A 113 36.89 -15.81 3.68
CA LYS A 113 36.76 -16.48 4.97
C LYS A 113 35.78 -15.76 5.89
N ASN A 114 35.83 -14.43 6.00
CA ASN A 114 34.85 -13.68 6.77
C ASN A 114 33.44 -13.82 6.20
N LYS A 115 33.27 -13.89 4.87
CA LYS A 115 31.97 -14.17 4.26
C LYS A 115 31.41 -15.51 4.75
N ASN A 116 32.25 -16.55 4.77
CA ASN A 116 31.86 -17.87 5.28
C ASN A 116 31.55 -17.85 6.78
N LEU A 117 32.34 -17.14 7.60
CA LEU A 117 32.10 -16.99 9.03
C LEU A 117 30.80 -16.23 9.32
N ILE A 118 30.52 -15.15 8.58
CA ILE A 118 29.26 -14.40 8.69
C ILE A 118 28.08 -15.30 8.33
N ASN A 119 28.16 -16.04 7.22
CA ASN A 119 27.12 -16.99 6.82
C ASN A 119 26.90 -18.05 7.92
N GLN A 120 27.96 -18.68 8.42
CA GLN A 120 27.87 -19.65 9.52
C GLN A 120 27.29 -19.02 10.81
N GLY A 121 27.65 -17.77 11.12
CA GLY A 121 27.11 -17.03 12.25
C GLY A 121 25.60 -16.79 12.11
N ILE A 122 25.15 -16.31 10.95
CA ILE A 122 23.74 -16.09 10.63
C ILE A 122 22.95 -17.40 10.70
N GLN A 123 23.45 -18.48 10.09
CA GLN A 123 22.83 -19.80 10.18
C GLN A 123 22.73 -20.30 11.61
N LYS A 124 23.78 -20.09 12.42
CA LYS A 124 23.77 -20.49 13.83
C LYS A 124 22.78 -19.67 14.64
N LEU A 125 22.66 -18.37 14.39
CA LEU A 125 21.65 -17.51 15.01
C LEU A 125 20.23 -17.95 14.63
N ALA A 126 19.99 -18.25 13.36
CA ALA A 126 18.70 -18.76 12.90
C ALA A 126 18.33 -20.08 13.60
N ARG A 127 19.27 -21.04 13.70
CA ARG A 127 19.08 -22.30 14.43
C ARG A 127 18.80 -22.08 15.92
N ILE A 128 19.54 -21.15 16.56
CA ILE A 128 19.28 -20.79 17.95
C ILE A 128 17.84 -20.28 18.11
N ILE A 129 17.34 -19.46 17.18
CA ILE A 129 15.95 -18.97 17.22
C ILE A 129 14.96 -20.12 17.02
N GLU A 130 15.20 -21.02 16.07
CA GLU A 130 14.38 -22.22 15.81
C GLU A 130 14.23 -23.12 17.05
N ASP A 131 15.36 -23.48 17.68
CA ASP A 131 15.43 -24.44 18.77
C ASP A 131 14.94 -23.88 20.12
N ASN A 132 14.83 -22.56 20.27
CA ASN A 132 14.53 -21.94 21.56
C ASN A 132 13.05 -22.03 21.92
N GLU A 133 12.67 -22.99 22.76
CA GLU A 133 11.30 -23.13 23.26
C GLU A 133 10.95 -22.18 24.43
N ASN A 134 11.93 -21.68 25.21
CA ASN A 134 11.67 -20.99 26.49
C ASN A 134 12.55 -19.77 26.81
N CYS A 135 13.04 -19.02 25.81
CA CYS A 135 13.84 -17.82 26.09
C CYS A 135 13.01 -16.63 26.61
N GLN A 136 13.62 -15.82 27.49
CA GLN A 136 13.05 -14.55 27.91
C GLN A 136 12.81 -13.63 26.69
N SER A 137 11.68 -12.91 26.68
CA SER A 137 11.26 -12.07 25.55
C SER A 137 12.32 -11.03 25.13
N SER A 138 13.12 -10.52 26.07
CA SER A 138 14.20 -9.56 25.81
C SER A 138 15.35 -10.15 25.00
N ILE A 139 15.75 -11.40 25.27
CA ILE A 139 16.85 -12.08 24.56
C ILE A 139 16.40 -12.37 23.12
N ILE A 140 15.17 -12.86 22.95
CA ILE A 140 14.59 -13.11 21.63
C ILE A 140 14.55 -11.81 20.81
N LEU A 141 14.09 -10.71 21.41
CA LEU A 141 14.09 -9.41 20.77
C LEU A 141 15.49 -9.01 20.27
N THR A 142 16.51 -9.14 21.12
CA THR A 142 17.90 -8.84 20.74
C THR A 142 18.40 -9.75 19.62
N LEU A 143 18.14 -11.06 19.69
CA LEU A 143 18.55 -12.01 18.67
C LEU A 143 17.89 -11.73 17.31
N LEU A 144 16.58 -11.45 17.30
CA LEU A 144 15.86 -11.10 16.08
C LEU A 144 16.39 -9.79 15.49
N ASN A 145 16.63 -8.77 16.32
CA ASN A 145 17.17 -7.51 15.84
C ASN A 145 18.56 -7.67 15.22
N ILE A 146 19.46 -8.42 15.89
CA ILE A 146 20.80 -8.71 15.35
C ILE A 146 20.69 -9.47 14.03
N LEU A 147 19.85 -10.50 13.96
CA LEU A 147 19.67 -11.30 12.75
C LEU A 147 19.16 -10.43 11.59
N LEU A 148 18.13 -9.61 11.83
CA LEU A 148 17.57 -8.71 10.83
C LEU A 148 18.61 -7.71 10.32
N GLN A 149 19.35 -7.08 11.24
CA GLN A 149 20.41 -6.13 10.90
C GLN A 149 21.53 -6.79 10.08
N LEU A 150 21.95 -8.00 10.44
CA LEU A 150 22.97 -8.74 9.68
C LEU A 150 22.48 -9.09 8.27
N MET A 151 21.25 -9.56 8.13
CA MET A 151 20.67 -9.89 6.83
C MET A 151 20.48 -8.65 5.94
N GLN A 152 20.09 -7.52 6.51
CA GLN A 152 19.98 -6.24 5.80
C GLN A 152 21.34 -5.64 5.42
N SER A 153 22.37 -5.82 6.26
CA SER A 153 23.72 -5.29 6.02
C SER A 153 24.51 -6.13 5.01
N PHE A 154 24.20 -7.42 4.88
CA PHE A 154 24.93 -8.36 4.02
C PHE A 154 24.04 -9.18 3.07
N PRO A 155 23.20 -8.53 2.22
CA PRO A 155 22.24 -9.23 1.37
C PRO A 155 22.89 -10.13 0.31
N GLN A 156 24.16 -9.89 -0.04
CA GLN A 156 24.91 -10.70 -1.00
C GLN A 156 25.59 -11.92 -0.37
N ILE A 157 25.69 -11.99 0.96
CA ILE A 157 26.39 -13.07 1.69
C ILE A 157 25.41 -14.14 2.13
N PHE A 158 24.24 -13.73 2.63
CA PHE A 158 23.20 -14.63 3.11
C PHE A 158 21.86 -14.20 2.55
N CYS A 159 21.26 -15.07 1.74
CA CYS A 159 19.96 -14.79 1.14
C CYS A 159 18.87 -15.24 2.10
N TRP A 160 17.73 -14.53 2.11
CA TRP A 160 16.54 -14.97 2.84
C TRP A 160 16.12 -16.40 2.43
N SER A 161 16.51 -16.86 1.24
CA SER A 161 16.24 -18.19 0.72
C SER A 161 16.96 -19.32 1.45
N ASP A 162 18.00 -19.01 2.22
CA ASP A 162 18.77 -20.01 2.97
C ASP A 162 18.12 -20.36 4.33
N LEU A 163 17.00 -19.71 4.66
CA LEU A 163 16.21 -19.95 5.87
C LEU A 163 15.34 -21.21 5.74
N SER A 164 15.15 -21.92 6.86
CA SER A 164 14.34 -23.13 6.88
C SER A 164 12.84 -22.82 7.03
N THR A 165 11.98 -23.76 6.67
CA THR A 165 10.53 -23.67 6.97
C THR A 165 10.25 -23.67 8.47
N GLN A 166 11.12 -24.28 9.29
CA GLN A 166 10.98 -24.26 10.75
C GLN A 166 11.25 -22.86 11.32
N PHE A 167 12.18 -22.11 10.71
CA PHE A 167 12.39 -20.71 11.05
C PHE A 167 11.12 -19.91 10.83
N VAL A 168 10.48 -20.04 9.66
CA VAL A 168 9.23 -19.33 9.34
C VAL A 168 8.14 -19.64 10.36
N ARG A 169 7.95 -20.93 10.69
CA ARG A 169 7.00 -21.36 11.74
C ARG A 169 7.28 -20.73 13.09
N LYS A 170 8.56 -20.64 13.45
CA LYS A 170 8.99 -20.05 14.71
C LYS A 170 8.74 -18.53 14.75
N ILE A 171 9.00 -17.82 13.66
CA ILE A 171 8.70 -16.40 13.55
C ILE A 171 7.19 -16.16 13.58
N ALA A 172 6.40 -16.97 12.87
CA ALA A 172 4.94 -16.92 12.90
C ALA A 172 4.40 -17.17 14.31
N PHE A 173 4.99 -18.09 15.07
CA PHE A 173 4.63 -18.33 16.48
C PHE A 173 4.73 -17.06 17.34
N PHE A 174 5.78 -16.24 17.15
CA PHE A 174 5.94 -14.96 17.86
C PHE A 174 4.93 -13.87 17.45
N VAL A 175 4.28 -14.04 16.30
CA VAL A 175 3.16 -13.18 15.90
C VAL A 175 1.87 -13.68 16.53
N ASN A 176 1.61 -14.99 16.40
CA ASN A 176 0.36 -15.67 16.75
C ASN A 176 0.02 -15.60 18.25
N GLY A 177 0.96 -15.20 19.12
CA GLY A 177 0.59 -14.77 20.48
C GLY A 177 0.19 -15.90 21.42
N GLN A 178 0.69 -17.12 21.20
CA GLN A 178 0.39 -18.26 22.09
C GLN A 178 1.04 -18.13 23.47
N SER A 179 1.91 -17.14 23.68
CA SER A 179 2.53 -16.82 24.97
C SER A 179 2.00 -15.51 25.56
N LYS A 180 1.52 -15.55 26.81
CA LYS A 180 1.04 -14.39 27.60
C LYS A 180 2.10 -13.30 27.86
N LEU A 181 3.35 -13.49 27.43
CA LEU A 181 4.52 -12.65 27.73
C LEU A 181 5.17 -11.98 26.50
N GLU A 182 4.56 -12.10 25.32
CA GLU A 182 5.15 -11.53 24.10
C GLU A 182 4.96 -10.02 24.01
N GLN A 183 6.09 -9.31 23.99
CA GLN A 183 6.14 -7.87 23.85
C GLN A 183 5.75 -7.45 22.43
N ASN A 184 5.10 -6.29 22.31
CA ASN A 184 4.71 -5.72 21.01
C ASN A 184 5.91 -5.47 20.08
N GLU A 185 7.11 -5.25 20.64
CA GLU A 185 8.33 -5.04 19.88
C GLU A 185 8.82 -6.31 19.18
N THR A 186 8.81 -7.45 19.88
CA THR A 186 9.15 -8.76 19.30
C THR A 186 8.18 -9.11 18.16
N ARG A 187 6.88 -8.84 18.36
CA ARG A 187 5.86 -9.06 17.35
C ARG A 187 6.03 -8.17 16.12
N ALA A 188 6.39 -6.89 16.32
CA ALA A 188 6.66 -5.98 15.21
C ALA A 188 7.87 -6.44 14.38
N LEU A 189 8.97 -6.86 15.01
CA LEU A 189 10.13 -7.41 14.31
C LEU A 189 9.81 -8.72 13.59
N ALA A 190 9.03 -9.61 14.21
CA ALA A 190 8.61 -10.86 13.59
C ALA A 190 7.78 -10.60 12.33
N LEU A 191 6.83 -9.66 12.37
CA LEU A 191 6.06 -9.22 11.19
C LEU A 191 6.96 -8.65 10.10
N GLU A 192 7.95 -7.83 10.45
CA GLU A 192 8.91 -7.27 9.49
C GLU A 192 9.76 -8.37 8.82
N MET A 193 10.21 -9.37 9.59
CA MET A 193 10.92 -10.52 9.03
C MET A 193 10.06 -11.34 8.07
N LEU A 194 8.81 -11.63 8.45
CA LEU A 194 7.88 -12.37 7.58
C LEU A 194 7.59 -11.60 6.29
N LEU A 195 7.48 -10.27 6.36
CA LEU A 195 7.33 -9.42 5.19
C LEU A 195 8.56 -9.52 4.28
N ASN A 196 9.77 -9.41 4.83
CA ASN A 196 11.01 -9.57 4.06
C ASN A 196 11.11 -10.98 3.43
N ILE A 197 10.70 -12.03 4.14
CA ILE A 197 10.64 -13.39 3.61
C ILE A 197 9.65 -13.46 2.43
N SER A 198 8.48 -12.84 2.56
CA SER A 198 7.47 -12.83 1.49
C SER A 198 7.96 -12.16 0.19
N GLU A 199 8.81 -11.14 0.31
CA GLU A 199 9.34 -10.38 -0.83
C GLU A 199 10.52 -11.09 -1.53
N HIS A 200 11.29 -11.90 -0.79
CA HIS A 200 12.55 -12.46 -1.29
C HIS A 200 12.55 -13.99 -1.45
N CYS A 201 11.55 -14.72 -0.92
CA CYS A 201 11.57 -16.20 -0.84
C CYS A 201 10.32 -16.88 -1.38
N GLU A 202 10.30 -17.18 -2.68
CA GLU A 202 9.17 -17.85 -3.32
C GLU A 202 8.83 -19.23 -2.71
N HIS A 203 9.86 -20.03 -2.38
CA HIS A 203 9.66 -21.39 -1.87
C HIS A 203 9.12 -21.46 -0.42
N LEU A 204 9.20 -20.36 0.35
CA LEU A 204 8.68 -20.29 1.71
C LEU A 204 7.26 -19.72 1.77
N ASN A 205 6.73 -19.20 0.65
CA ASN A 205 5.45 -18.52 0.60
C ASN A 205 4.27 -19.43 0.97
N GLU A 206 4.29 -20.69 0.57
CA GLU A 206 3.25 -21.66 0.96
C GLU A 206 3.26 -21.92 2.48
N CYS A 207 4.45 -22.00 3.08
CA CYS A 207 4.58 -22.11 4.53
C CYS A 207 4.08 -20.84 5.23
N LEU A 208 4.42 -19.67 4.71
CA LEU A 208 3.98 -18.38 5.23
C LEU A 208 2.44 -18.26 5.20
N LYS A 209 1.81 -18.55 4.06
CA LYS A 209 0.34 -18.51 3.90
C LYS A 209 -0.36 -19.43 4.90
N SER A 210 0.18 -20.64 5.10
CA SER A 210 -0.40 -21.62 6.04
C SER A 210 -0.28 -21.19 7.51
N GLU A 211 0.83 -20.57 7.90
CA GLU A 211 1.09 -20.20 9.30
C GLU A 211 0.50 -18.83 9.67
N MET A 212 0.28 -17.96 8.68
CA MET A 212 -0.23 -16.59 8.83
C MET A 212 -1.58 -16.39 8.11
N PRO A 213 -2.68 -16.97 8.60
CA PRO A 213 -4.00 -16.73 8.02
C PRO A 213 -4.42 -15.27 8.19
N VAL A 214 -5.11 -14.72 7.19
CA VAL A 214 -5.54 -13.31 7.17
C VAL A 214 -6.46 -12.97 8.35
N ASP A 215 -7.32 -13.89 8.79
CA ASP A 215 -8.16 -13.71 9.98
C ASP A 215 -7.37 -13.37 11.24
N LEU A 216 -6.19 -13.98 11.41
CA LEU A 216 -5.33 -13.72 12.54
C LEU A 216 -4.68 -12.34 12.44
N LEU A 217 -4.25 -11.95 11.23
CA LEU A 217 -3.71 -10.61 10.98
C LEU A 217 -4.75 -9.52 11.23
N ILE A 218 -6.01 -9.76 10.90
CA ILE A 218 -7.12 -8.84 11.21
C ILE A 218 -7.24 -8.61 12.73
N ARG A 219 -7.06 -9.65 13.55
CA ARG A 219 -7.08 -9.51 15.02
C ARG A 219 -5.93 -8.63 15.54
N HIS A 220 -4.79 -8.60 14.86
CA HIS A 220 -3.65 -7.76 15.25
C HIS A 220 -3.86 -6.27 14.94
N LEU A 221 -4.83 -5.91 14.08
CA LEU A 221 -5.18 -4.51 13.82
C LEU A 221 -5.75 -3.79 15.05
N ASP A 222 -6.29 -4.54 16.02
CA ASP A 222 -6.80 -3.97 17.27
C ASP A 222 -5.71 -3.57 18.27
N ASN A 223 -4.46 -3.99 18.03
CA ASN A 223 -3.33 -3.71 18.90
C ASN A 223 -3.09 -2.19 19.00
N THR A 224 -2.61 -1.71 20.14
CA THR A 224 -2.28 -0.29 20.35
C THR A 224 -0.99 0.14 19.66
N ASN A 225 -0.13 -0.82 19.28
CA ASN A 225 1.15 -0.53 18.67
C ASN A 225 1.04 -0.34 17.15
N GLU A 226 1.41 0.86 16.67
CA GLU A 226 1.36 1.24 15.26
C GLU A 226 2.21 0.34 14.36
N ARG A 227 3.41 -0.07 14.80
CA ARG A 227 4.29 -0.95 14.00
C ARG A 227 3.67 -2.33 13.78
N VAL A 228 2.98 -2.88 14.78
CA VAL A 228 2.25 -4.14 14.65
C VAL A 228 1.08 -4.00 13.68
N MET A 229 0.33 -2.89 13.76
CA MET A 229 -0.78 -2.62 12.83
C MET A 229 -0.28 -2.49 11.38
N ILE A 230 0.73 -1.64 11.14
CA ILE A 230 1.34 -1.44 9.82
C ILE A 230 1.92 -2.75 9.28
N GLY A 231 2.66 -3.51 10.10
CA GLY A 231 3.19 -4.82 9.71
C GLY A 231 2.10 -5.81 9.33
N SER A 232 0.98 -5.81 10.06
CA SER A 232 -0.16 -6.68 9.77
C SER A 232 -0.84 -6.31 8.44
N ILE A 233 -1.11 -5.03 8.19
CA ILE A 233 -1.71 -4.57 6.92
C ILE A 233 -0.77 -4.84 5.73
N SER A 234 0.53 -4.60 5.93
CA SER A 234 1.55 -4.86 4.90
C SER A 234 1.59 -6.34 4.55
N LEU A 235 1.57 -7.22 5.54
CA LEU A 235 1.59 -8.66 5.33
C LEU A 235 0.29 -9.19 4.70
N ILE A 236 -0.88 -8.66 5.06
CA ILE A 236 -2.15 -8.95 4.37
C ILE A 236 -2.01 -8.61 2.87
N SER A 237 -1.44 -7.44 2.56
CA SER A 237 -1.25 -7.01 1.18
C SER A 237 -0.26 -7.90 0.43
N SER A 238 0.83 -8.31 1.06
CA SER A 238 1.80 -9.23 0.45
C SER A 238 1.22 -10.63 0.24
N ILE A 239 0.49 -11.18 1.22
CA ILE A 239 -0.21 -12.46 1.09
C ILE A 239 -1.21 -12.39 -0.06
N TYR A 240 -1.94 -11.29 -0.22
CA TYR A 240 -2.87 -11.09 -1.33
C TYR A 240 -2.17 -11.16 -2.70
N VAL A 241 -1.01 -10.52 -2.84
CA VAL A 241 -0.22 -10.54 -4.08
C VAL A 241 0.24 -11.96 -4.41
N LEU A 242 0.68 -12.71 -3.40
CA LEU A 242 1.14 -14.09 -3.53
C LEU A 242 0.02 -15.12 -3.74
N ALA A 243 -1.20 -14.78 -3.33
CA ALA A 243 -2.35 -15.67 -3.36
C ALA A 243 -2.84 -15.99 -4.78
N ASP A 244 -3.38 -17.20 -4.96
CA ASP A 244 -4.05 -17.61 -6.19
C ASP A 244 -5.43 -16.96 -6.35
N ARG A 245 -6.15 -17.27 -7.44
CA ARG A 245 -7.45 -16.64 -7.72
C ARG A 245 -8.51 -16.98 -6.67
N GLU A 246 -8.54 -18.20 -6.14
CA GLU A 246 -9.56 -18.63 -5.17
C GLU A 246 -9.26 -18.05 -3.78
N GLU A 247 -8.00 -18.09 -3.37
CA GLU A 247 -7.48 -17.47 -2.16
C GLU A 247 -7.75 -15.95 -2.16
N ARG A 248 -7.48 -15.24 -3.26
CA ARG A 248 -7.76 -13.79 -3.39
C ARG A 248 -9.24 -13.46 -3.17
N ILE A 249 -10.15 -14.24 -3.75
CA ILE A 249 -11.59 -14.06 -3.54
C ILE A 249 -11.94 -14.23 -2.05
N ASN A 250 -11.37 -15.23 -1.38
CA ASN A 250 -11.60 -15.45 0.05
C ASN A 250 -11.05 -14.32 0.91
N ILE A 251 -9.83 -13.82 0.61
CA ILE A 251 -9.24 -12.68 1.31
C ILE A 251 -10.11 -11.43 1.14
N VAL A 252 -10.55 -11.13 -0.10
CA VAL A 252 -11.43 -9.99 -0.36
C VAL A 252 -12.74 -10.11 0.43
N LYS A 253 -13.35 -11.30 0.49
CA LYS A 253 -14.55 -11.54 1.30
C LYS A 253 -14.31 -11.20 2.77
N LEU A 254 -13.24 -11.70 3.38
CA LEU A 254 -12.88 -11.40 4.77
C LEU A 254 -12.70 -9.90 5.01
N LEU A 255 -12.09 -9.18 4.06
CA LEU A 255 -11.93 -7.72 4.13
C LEU A 255 -13.24 -6.92 3.96
N HIS A 256 -14.34 -7.56 3.56
CA HIS A 256 -15.67 -6.95 3.53
C HIS A 256 -16.53 -7.34 4.75
N GLU A 257 -16.04 -8.23 5.62
CA GLU A 257 -16.76 -8.63 6.82
C GLU A 257 -16.60 -7.65 7.99
N LYS A 258 -17.58 -7.67 8.91
CA LYS A 258 -17.63 -6.81 10.10
C LYS A 258 -16.38 -6.85 11.00
N PRO A 259 -15.69 -7.99 11.22
CA PRO A 259 -14.50 -8.02 12.06
C PRO A 259 -13.39 -7.09 11.54
N PHE A 260 -13.13 -7.13 10.23
CA PHE A 260 -12.15 -6.25 9.59
C PHE A 260 -12.59 -4.78 9.66
N ILE A 261 -13.83 -4.49 9.26
CA ILE A 261 -14.38 -3.12 9.23
C ILE A 261 -14.35 -2.48 10.63
N SER A 262 -14.67 -3.25 11.66
CA SER A 262 -14.64 -2.76 13.04
C SER A 262 -13.22 -2.49 13.52
N ALA A 263 -12.27 -3.39 13.18
CA ALA A 263 -10.87 -3.23 13.56
C ALA A 263 -10.24 -2.01 12.85
N ILE A 264 -10.41 -1.89 11.53
CA ILE A 264 -9.88 -0.77 10.77
C ILE A 264 -10.54 0.56 11.16
N GLY A 265 -11.82 0.55 11.51
CA GLY A 265 -12.51 1.72 12.04
C GLY A 265 -11.83 2.25 13.30
N ARG A 266 -11.51 1.38 14.26
CA ARG A 266 -10.75 1.76 15.46
C ARG A 266 -9.35 2.30 15.15
N VAL A 267 -8.66 1.76 14.14
CA VAL A 267 -7.36 2.28 13.70
C VAL A 267 -7.50 3.73 13.21
N LEU A 268 -8.49 3.98 12.36
CA LEU A 268 -8.75 5.29 11.78
C LEU A 268 -9.19 6.32 12.84
N ASP A 269 -10.02 5.92 13.79
CA ASP A 269 -10.47 6.80 14.90
C ASP A 269 -9.29 7.22 15.80
N ARG A 270 -8.33 6.32 16.04
CA ARG A 270 -7.11 6.64 16.84
C ARG A 270 -6.21 7.64 16.13
N GLU A 271 -6.05 7.50 14.81
CA GLU A 271 -5.28 8.43 13.99
C GLU A 271 -5.91 9.83 13.97
N GLU A 272 -7.22 9.91 13.82
CA GLU A 272 -7.94 11.20 13.85
C GLU A 272 -7.79 11.91 15.19
N ASN A 273 -7.95 11.18 16.30
CA ASN A 273 -7.75 11.74 17.64
C ASN A 273 -6.32 12.28 17.83
N SER A 274 -5.34 11.58 17.29
CA SER A 274 -3.93 12.00 17.34
C SER A 274 -3.66 13.23 16.47
N ASN A 275 -4.29 13.33 15.29
CA ASN A 275 -4.20 14.51 14.42
C ASN A 275 -4.92 15.73 15.02
N ASN A 276 -6.10 15.54 15.62
CA ASN A 276 -6.84 16.62 16.28
C ASN A 276 -6.11 17.16 17.52
N GLN A 277 -5.40 16.30 18.26
CA GLN A 277 -4.50 16.72 19.34
C GLN A 277 -3.26 17.48 18.85
N GLN A 278 -2.80 17.23 17.62
CA GLN A 278 -1.71 17.97 16.99
C GLN A 278 -2.19 19.31 16.42
N LEU A 279 -3.36 19.36 15.78
CA LEU A 279 -3.96 20.61 15.29
C LEU A 279 -4.34 21.58 16.41
N THR A 280 -4.78 21.08 17.58
CA THR A 280 -5.01 21.92 18.77
C THR A 280 -3.72 22.48 19.38
N LYS A 281 -2.55 21.93 19.04
CA LYS A 281 -1.23 22.47 19.42
C LYS A 281 -0.59 23.35 18.34
N LEU A 282 -1.10 23.33 17.11
CA LEU A 282 -0.52 23.99 15.93
C LEU A 282 -1.48 25.00 15.29
N SER A 283 -2.36 25.64 16.07
CA SER A 283 -3.22 26.73 15.61
C SER A 283 -2.48 28.03 15.26
N SER A 284 -1.21 27.95 14.85
CA SER A 284 -0.50 29.02 14.17
C SER A 284 0.36 28.45 13.04
N GLN A 285 -0.16 28.61 11.82
CA GLN A 285 0.56 28.65 10.54
C GLN A 285 0.93 27.33 9.84
N ILE A 286 0.22 27.11 8.72
CA ILE A 286 0.58 26.37 7.49
C ILE A 286 0.48 24.83 7.53
N PRO A 287 -0.47 24.21 6.79
CA PRO A 287 -0.51 22.78 6.56
C PRO A 287 0.32 22.38 5.31
N SER A 288 0.99 21.22 5.38
CA SER A 288 1.40 20.33 4.26
C SER A 288 2.87 19.88 4.17
N GLN A 289 3.71 20.03 5.19
CA GLN A 289 5.01 19.35 5.18
C GLN A 289 5.36 18.79 6.56
N ILE A 290 5.77 17.51 6.55
CA ILE A 290 6.14 16.66 7.70
C ILE A 290 4.94 15.87 8.28
N LEU A 291 4.38 14.97 7.47
CA LEU A 291 3.83 13.73 8.00
C LEU A 291 5.01 12.88 8.50
N SER A 292 4.99 12.36 9.72
CA SER A 292 6.06 11.49 10.22
C SER A 292 6.26 10.29 9.28
N SER A 293 7.49 9.78 9.18
CA SER A 293 7.86 8.65 8.30
C SER A 293 6.92 7.44 8.47
N GLU A 294 6.47 7.18 9.70
CA GLU A 294 5.57 6.07 10.04
C GLU A 294 4.12 6.32 9.61
N LYS A 295 3.58 7.52 9.83
CA LYS A 295 2.25 7.90 9.35
C LYS A 295 2.17 7.81 7.82
N SER A 296 3.21 8.24 7.11
CA SER A 296 3.28 8.09 5.65
C SER A 296 3.19 6.63 5.20
N LYS A 297 3.81 5.71 5.96
CA LYS A 297 3.72 4.26 5.68
C LYS A 297 2.32 3.73 5.95
N LEU A 298 1.67 4.13 7.04
CA LEU A 298 0.31 3.69 7.35
C LEU A 298 -0.67 4.05 6.22
N TYR A 299 -0.70 5.32 5.78
CA TYR A 299 -1.59 5.73 4.68
C TYR A 299 -1.29 5.03 3.37
N GLU A 300 -0.02 4.75 3.07
CA GLU A 300 0.36 3.95 1.91
C GLU A 300 -0.22 2.54 2.00
N GLN A 301 -0.11 1.88 3.15
CA GLN A 301 -0.66 0.54 3.35
C GLN A 301 -2.19 0.53 3.32
N LEU A 302 -2.86 1.54 3.89
CA LEU A 302 -4.31 1.69 3.81
C LEU A 302 -4.79 1.88 2.37
N ALA A 303 -4.05 2.64 1.56
CA ALA A 303 -4.36 2.83 0.16
C ALA A 303 -4.19 1.54 -0.66
N ARG A 304 -3.17 0.71 -0.38
CA ARG A 304 -3.03 -0.64 -0.98
C ARG A 304 -4.22 -1.52 -0.60
N LEU A 305 -4.63 -1.49 0.67
CA LEU A 305 -5.77 -2.27 1.14
C LEU A 305 -7.09 -1.84 0.49
N GLN A 306 -7.27 -0.53 0.26
CA GLN A 306 -8.40 0.00 -0.51
C GLN A 306 -8.44 -0.57 -1.92
N GLN A 307 -7.28 -0.67 -2.60
CA GLN A 307 -7.20 -1.25 -3.94
C GLN A 307 -7.59 -2.73 -3.93
N ILE A 308 -7.10 -3.50 -2.94
CA ILE A 308 -7.46 -4.92 -2.77
C ILE A 308 -8.98 -5.07 -2.62
N ARG A 309 -9.61 -4.23 -1.79
CA ARG A 309 -11.07 -4.25 -1.64
C ARG A 309 -11.83 -3.91 -2.92
N PHE A 310 -11.25 -3.10 -3.79
CA PHE A 310 -11.83 -2.80 -5.10
C PHE A 310 -11.47 -3.80 -6.20
N ASP A 311 -10.69 -4.84 -5.94
CA ASP A 311 -10.23 -5.74 -7.00
C ASP A 311 -11.40 -6.48 -7.68
N GLU A 312 -12.37 -6.97 -6.89
CA GLU A 312 -13.60 -7.59 -7.44
C GLU A 312 -14.41 -6.59 -8.27
N VAL A 313 -14.60 -5.36 -7.76
CA VAL A 313 -15.31 -4.29 -8.46
C VAL A 313 -14.59 -3.92 -9.76
N CYS A 314 -13.26 -3.85 -9.75
CA CYS A 314 -12.47 -3.57 -10.94
C CYS A 314 -12.55 -4.72 -11.96
N ALA A 315 -12.50 -5.98 -11.51
CA ALA A 315 -12.70 -7.13 -12.38
C ALA A 315 -14.06 -7.11 -13.07
N LEU A 316 -15.13 -6.73 -12.35
CA LEU A 316 -16.47 -6.53 -12.93
C LEU A 316 -16.50 -5.35 -13.91
N ALA A 317 -15.79 -4.26 -13.61
CA ALA A 317 -15.74 -3.08 -14.49
C ALA A 317 -15.00 -3.35 -15.81
N LEU A 318 -14.02 -4.25 -15.78
CA LEU A 318 -13.22 -4.63 -16.95
C LEU A 318 -13.82 -5.81 -17.73
N ARG A 319 -14.83 -6.50 -17.18
CA ARG A 319 -15.52 -7.58 -17.89
C ARG A 319 -16.58 -7.04 -18.84
N THR A 320 -16.55 -7.47 -20.09
CA THR A 320 -17.64 -7.21 -21.02
C THR A 320 -18.87 -8.05 -20.65
N PRO A 321 -20.07 -7.44 -20.60
CA PRO A 321 -21.31 -8.18 -20.35
C PRO A 321 -21.67 -9.07 -21.55
N THR A 322 -22.35 -10.18 -21.28
CA THR A 322 -22.97 -11.01 -22.30
C THR A 322 -24.33 -10.45 -22.71
N ASP A 323 -24.80 -10.78 -23.91
CA ASP A 323 -26.11 -10.33 -24.40
C ASP A 323 -27.25 -10.78 -23.47
N LYS A 324 -27.16 -11.98 -22.89
CA LYS A 324 -28.14 -12.48 -21.91
C LYS A 324 -28.22 -11.62 -20.65
N GLU A 325 -27.09 -11.09 -20.18
CA GLU A 325 -27.03 -10.23 -18.98
C GLU A 325 -27.64 -8.85 -19.27
N ILE A 326 -27.46 -8.35 -20.49
CA ILE A 326 -28.07 -7.09 -20.95
C ILE A 326 -29.58 -7.28 -21.11
N ASP A 327 -30.00 -8.36 -21.76
CA ASP A 327 -31.42 -8.66 -22.01
C ASP A 327 -32.18 -8.93 -20.72
N PHE A 328 -31.53 -9.52 -19.71
CA PHE A 328 -32.10 -9.68 -18.37
C PHE A 328 -32.47 -8.33 -17.73
N LEU A 329 -31.61 -7.33 -17.86
CA LEU A 329 -31.90 -5.98 -17.36
C LEU A 329 -33.10 -5.35 -18.07
N LYS A 330 -33.23 -5.59 -19.39
CA LYS A 330 -34.37 -5.12 -20.19
C LYS A 330 -35.68 -5.70 -19.66
N ALA A 331 -35.71 -7.03 -19.48
CA ALA A 331 -36.87 -7.74 -18.97
C ALA A 331 -37.27 -7.27 -17.55
N LEU A 332 -36.29 -7.01 -16.69
CA LEU A 332 -36.54 -6.47 -15.34
C LEU A 332 -37.18 -5.08 -15.40
N GLY A 333 -36.77 -4.23 -16.34
CA GLY A 333 -37.38 -2.91 -16.57
C GLY A 333 -38.85 -3.01 -17.00
N ASP A 334 -39.16 -3.95 -17.90
CA ASP A 334 -40.51 -4.16 -18.44
C ASP A 334 -41.48 -4.74 -17.40
N GLU A 335 -41.02 -5.68 -16.55
CA GLU A 335 -41.82 -6.25 -15.45
C GLU A 335 -42.13 -5.22 -14.36
N LEU A 336 -41.18 -4.35 -14.00
CA LEU A 336 -41.41 -3.31 -12.98
C LEU A 336 -42.22 -2.11 -13.50
N GLY A 337 -42.21 -1.84 -14.81
CA GLY A 337 -43.02 -0.81 -15.46
C GLY A 337 -44.50 -1.18 -15.64
N SER A 338 -44.84 -2.47 -15.56
CA SER A 338 -46.19 -2.99 -15.82
C SER A 338 -47.16 -2.91 -14.64
N THR A 339 -46.79 -2.24 -13.54
CA THR A 339 -47.61 -2.19 -12.30
C THR A 339 -48.69 -1.10 -12.26
N GLU A 340 -48.82 -0.28 -13.30
CA GLU A 340 -49.97 0.62 -13.45
C GLU A 340 -50.62 0.45 -14.84
N SER A 341 -51.73 -0.27 -14.88
CA SER A 341 -52.70 -0.12 -15.97
C SER A 341 -53.26 1.31 -15.91
N PRO A 342 -53.08 2.17 -16.93
CA PRO A 342 -53.76 3.46 -16.94
C PRO A 342 -55.24 3.21 -17.25
N THR A 343 -56.11 3.41 -16.26
CA THR A 343 -57.58 3.29 -16.36
C THR A 343 -58.24 4.38 -17.22
N THR A 344 -57.50 5.00 -18.16
CA THR A 344 -58.02 5.99 -19.10
C THR A 344 -57.41 5.75 -20.47
N PRO A 345 -58.22 5.40 -21.49
CA PRO A 345 -57.71 5.23 -22.84
C PRO A 345 -57.32 6.59 -23.40
N LEU A 346 -56.01 6.85 -23.50
CA LEU A 346 -55.47 7.92 -24.33
C LEU A 346 -55.69 7.53 -25.81
N PRO A 347 -55.99 8.51 -26.69
CA PRO A 347 -56.26 8.23 -28.09
C PRO A 347 -55.01 7.66 -28.76
N SER A 348 -55.15 6.45 -29.30
CA SER A 348 -54.13 5.69 -30.03
C SER A 348 -53.79 6.42 -31.33
N ASN A 349 -52.77 7.30 -31.29
CA ASN A 349 -52.13 7.75 -32.51
C ASN A 349 -50.97 6.79 -32.81
N GLU A 350 -51.22 5.78 -33.65
CA GLU A 350 -50.23 4.77 -34.08
C GLU A 350 -48.92 5.38 -34.60
N PHE A 351 -48.94 6.62 -35.10
CA PHE A 351 -47.77 7.34 -35.61
C PHE A 351 -46.84 7.88 -34.50
N TYR A 352 -47.40 8.31 -33.35
CA TYR A 352 -46.61 8.75 -32.20
C TYR A 352 -46.03 7.54 -31.44
N ASP A 353 -46.75 6.42 -31.41
CA ASP A 353 -46.26 5.17 -30.81
C ASP A 353 -45.06 4.60 -31.59
N GLN A 354 -45.07 4.63 -32.94
CA GLN A 354 -43.95 4.16 -33.75
C GLN A 354 -42.66 4.99 -33.58
N GLN A 355 -42.77 6.32 -33.50
CA GLN A 355 -41.60 7.19 -33.24
C GLN A 355 -41.04 6.98 -31.84
N THR A 356 -41.91 6.75 -30.85
CA THR A 356 -41.51 6.50 -29.46
C THR A 356 -40.79 5.15 -29.33
N ILE A 357 -41.28 4.10 -30.02
CA ILE A 357 -40.65 2.77 -30.04
C ILE A 357 -39.28 2.82 -30.72
N GLN A 358 -39.14 3.49 -31.86
CA GLN A 358 -37.85 3.66 -32.54
C GLN A 358 -36.83 4.38 -31.64
N GLN A 359 -37.26 5.43 -30.95
CA GLN A 359 -36.39 6.19 -30.04
C GLN A 359 -35.97 5.35 -28.81
N GLN A 360 -36.85 4.50 -28.29
CA GLN A 360 -36.52 3.56 -27.21
C GLN A 360 -35.51 2.50 -27.66
N GLU A 361 -35.63 1.99 -28.88
CA GLU A 361 -34.67 1.04 -29.46
C GLU A 361 -33.29 1.68 -29.68
N GLU A 362 -33.24 2.93 -30.16
CA GLU A 362 -32.00 3.70 -30.29
C GLU A 362 -31.32 3.94 -28.94
N ASP A 363 -32.11 4.30 -27.92
CA ASP A 363 -31.62 4.50 -26.56
C ASP A 363 -31.06 3.21 -25.96
N TRP A 364 -31.73 2.09 -26.19
CA TRP A 364 -31.27 0.79 -25.74
C TRP A 364 -30.00 0.35 -26.45
N LEU A 365 -29.89 0.64 -27.75
CA LEU A 365 -28.67 0.39 -28.52
C LEU A 365 -27.49 1.23 -28.01
N MET A 366 -27.73 2.49 -27.62
CA MET A 366 -26.71 3.32 -26.99
C MET A 366 -26.30 2.79 -25.61
N PHE A 367 -27.26 2.40 -24.77
CA PHE A 367 -26.98 1.75 -23.50
C PHE A 367 -26.08 0.52 -23.70
N ARG A 368 -26.43 -0.39 -24.62
CA ARG A 368 -25.62 -1.57 -24.95
C ARG A 368 -24.20 -1.19 -25.35
N LYS A 369 -24.04 -0.18 -26.20
CA LYS A 369 -22.71 0.34 -26.60
C LYS A 369 -21.92 0.92 -25.43
N MET A 370 -22.58 1.55 -24.45
CA MET A 370 -21.91 2.12 -23.28
C MET A 370 -21.43 1.04 -22.32
N VAL A 371 -22.26 0.03 -22.01
CA VAL A 371 -21.91 -1.07 -21.10
C VAL A 371 -20.86 -2.00 -21.71
N GLN A 372 -20.85 -2.17 -23.04
CA GLN A 372 -19.81 -2.95 -23.73
C GLN A 372 -18.43 -2.27 -23.69
N LYS A 373 -18.34 -0.98 -23.36
CA LYS A 373 -17.05 -0.32 -23.08
C LYS A 373 -16.59 -0.67 -21.66
N THR A 374 -15.30 -0.94 -21.52
CA THR A 374 -14.66 -1.30 -20.24
C THR A 374 -13.58 -0.28 -19.92
N PRO A 375 -13.70 0.49 -18.80
CA PRO A 375 -14.85 0.58 -17.89
C PRO A 375 -16.06 1.32 -18.50
N PRO A 376 -17.31 1.14 -18.03
CA PRO A 376 -17.72 0.49 -16.77
C PRO A 376 -18.14 -0.98 -16.87
N GLY A 377 -18.20 -1.59 -18.06
CA GLY A 377 -18.40 -3.04 -18.22
C GLY A 377 -19.64 -3.60 -17.50
N LEU A 378 -19.55 -4.86 -17.07
CA LEU A 378 -20.59 -5.54 -16.30
C LEU A 378 -20.92 -4.81 -14.99
N LEU A 379 -19.94 -4.15 -14.35
CA LEU A 379 -20.18 -3.49 -13.07
C LEU A 379 -21.38 -2.54 -13.11
N SER A 380 -21.60 -1.85 -14.24
CA SER A 380 -22.78 -0.99 -14.40
C SER A 380 -24.10 -1.78 -14.35
N ILE A 381 -24.19 -2.96 -14.97
CA ILE A 381 -25.37 -3.84 -14.87
C ILE A 381 -25.55 -4.30 -13.41
N CYS A 382 -24.48 -4.78 -12.76
CA CYS A 382 -24.54 -5.23 -11.37
C CYS A 382 -24.99 -4.10 -10.43
N ALA A 383 -24.47 -2.89 -10.61
CA ALA A 383 -24.83 -1.73 -9.80
C ALA A 383 -26.29 -1.32 -10.01
N ILE A 384 -26.80 -1.36 -11.25
CA ILE A 384 -28.22 -1.09 -11.54
C ILE A 384 -29.10 -2.16 -10.89
N ILE A 385 -28.74 -3.45 -11.02
CA ILE A 385 -29.49 -4.54 -10.39
C ILE A 385 -29.49 -4.38 -8.86
N ASP A 386 -28.36 -4.04 -8.25
CA ASP A 386 -28.26 -3.85 -6.80
C ASP A 386 -29.14 -2.68 -6.30
N LEU A 387 -29.31 -1.62 -7.10
CA LEU A 387 -30.28 -0.55 -6.80
C LEU A 387 -31.74 -1.03 -6.82
N THR A 388 -32.05 -2.04 -7.65
CA THR A 388 -33.42 -2.58 -7.81
C THR A 388 -33.75 -3.66 -6.79
N GLN A 389 -32.74 -4.34 -6.24
CA GLN A 389 -32.92 -5.41 -5.26
C GLN A 389 -32.94 -4.82 -3.85
N THR A 390 -34.12 -4.76 -3.22
CA THR A 390 -34.21 -4.44 -1.80
C THR A 390 -33.53 -5.56 -0.99
N LYS A 391 -32.49 -5.23 -0.20
CA LYS A 391 -31.90 -6.15 0.78
C LYS A 391 -33.03 -6.70 1.68
N THR A 392 -33.41 -7.97 1.53
CA THR A 392 -33.98 -8.73 2.65
C THR A 392 -32.83 -9.05 3.60
N PRO A 393 -32.79 -8.52 4.84
CA PRO A 393 -31.71 -8.84 5.75
C PRO A 393 -31.92 -10.25 6.32
N SER A 394 -30.89 -11.07 6.24
CA SER A 394 -30.76 -12.26 7.06
C SER A 394 -30.73 -11.86 8.54
N SER A 395 -31.79 -12.22 9.27
CA SER A 395 -31.88 -12.56 10.69
C SER A 395 -31.21 -11.64 11.73
N ASN A 396 -31.96 -10.68 12.28
CA ASN A 396 -32.58 -10.79 13.62
C ASN A 396 -33.03 -9.41 14.13
N GLU A 397 -34.35 -9.34 14.36
CA GLU A 397 -35.12 -8.57 15.33
C GLU A 397 -34.76 -7.09 15.60
N ASN A 398 -35.78 -6.26 15.29
CA ASN A 398 -36.07 -4.92 15.83
C ASN A 398 -35.29 -3.74 15.23
N GLN A 399 -35.67 -3.39 13.99
CA GLN A 399 -35.72 -2.01 13.47
C GLN A 399 -36.54 -2.00 12.15
N LEU A 400 -37.82 -2.41 12.27
CA LEU A 400 -38.75 -2.60 11.15
C LEU A 400 -39.50 -1.33 10.72
N GLU A 401 -39.19 -0.15 11.26
CA GLU A 401 -39.87 1.09 10.84
C GLU A 401 -38.95 2.13 10.17
N GLU A 402 -37.62 2.11 10.39
CA GLU A 402 -36.70 3.08 9.75
C GLU A 402 -36.05 2.56 8.45
N THR A 403 -35.99 1.24 8.25
CA THR A 403 -35.33 0.62 7.07
C THR A 403 -36.28 0.44 5.87
N LEU A 404 -37.60 0.47 6.11
CA LEU A 404 -38.65 0.46 5.09
C LEU A 404 -38.82 1.82 4.40
N ILE A 405 -38.44 2.90 5.08
CA ILE A 405 -38.52 4.27 4.56
C ILE A 405 -37.38 4.50 3.57
N ALA A 406 -36.14 4.12 3.89
CA ALA A 406 -34.96 4.43 3.06
C ALA A 406 -34.87 3.63 1.74
N SER A 407 -35.38 2.40 1.67
CA SER A 407 -35.34 1.56 0.46
C SER A 407 -36.50 1.85 -0.50
N ASN A 408 -37.69 2.17 0.03
CA ASN A 408 -38.80 2.71 -0.76
C ASN A 408 -38.50 4.14 -1.26
N LEU A 409 -37.72 4.94 -0.53
CA LEU A 409 -37.40 6.32 -0.94
C LEU A 409 -36.55 6.39 -2.21
N ALA A 410 -35.56 5.53 -2.40
CA ALA A 410 -34.67 5.59 -3.56
C ALA A 410 -35.36 5.11 -4.86
N TRP A 411 -36.18 4.04 -4.77
CA TRP A 411 -36.94 3.54 -5.92
C TRP A 411 -38.18 4.37 -6.23
N ASN A 412 -38.91 4.88 -5.22
CA ASN A 412 -39.98 5.84 -5.45
C ASN A 412 -39.44 7.16 -5.98
N LYS A 413 -38.25 7.61 -5.54
CA LYS A 413 -37.52 8.70 -6.21
C LYS A 413 -37.14 8.34 -7.65
N LEU A 414 -36.61 7.14 -7.94
CA LEU A 414 -36.31 6.69 -9.32
C LEU A 414 -37.55 6.60 -10.21
N LYS A 415 -38.71 6.21 -9.66
CA LYS A 415 -40.01 6.30 -10.33
C LYS A 415 -40.45 7.75 -10.52
N GLU A 416 -40.22 8.63 -9.53
CA GLU A 416 -40.45 10.08 -9.64
C GLU A 416 -39.51 10.73 -10.69
N LEU A 417 -38.26 10.27 -10.82
CA LEU A 417 -37.35 10.63 -11.91
C LEU A 417 -37.86 10.11 -13.24
N ASN A 418 -38.36 8.88 -13.30
CA ASN A 418 -39.02 8.36 -14.49
C ASN A 418 -40.26 9.23 -14.85
N SER A 419 -40.92 9.82 -13.84
CA SER A 419 -41.98 10.83 -14.01
C SER A 419 -41.46 12.22 -14.42
N HIS A 420 -40.19 12.56 -14.19
CA HIS A 420 -39.55 13.76 -14.77
C HIS A 420 -39.10 13.51 -16.22
N PHE A 421 -38.75 12.26 -16.54
CA PHE A 421 -38.41 11.79 -17.88
C PHE A 421 -39.62 11.16 -18.62
N ILE A 422 -40.88 11.55 -18.31
CA ILE A 422 -42.11 11.00 -18.93
C ILE A 422 -42.04 10.92 -20.46
N ARG A 423 -41.27 11.82 -21.10
CA ARG A 423 -41.09 11.83 -22.55
C ARG A 423 -40.03 10.84 -23.07
N ARG A 424 -39.14 10.30 -22.23
CA ARG A 424 -38.02 9.40 -22.63
C ARG A 424 -37.50 8.50 -21.47
N PRO A 425 -38.31 7.58 -20.92
CA PRO A 425 -37.92 6.69 -19.80
C PRO A 425 -36.76 5.74 -20.14
N SER A 426 -36.53 5.45 -21.42
CA SER A 426 -35.44 4.62 -21.95
C SER A 426 -34.03 5.17 -21.72
N ILE A 427 -33.90 6.44 -21.27
CA ILE A 427 -32.59 7.07 -21.06
C ILE A 427 -31.99 6.78 -19.69
N LEU A 428 -32.81 6.42 -18.69
CA LEU A 428 -32.36 6.21 -17.32
C LEU A 428 -31.21 5.19 -17.21
N PRO A 429 -31.23 4.03 -17.91
CA PRO A 429 -30.09 3.11 -17.93
C PRO A 429 -28.79 3.77 -18.41
N GLN A 430 -28.84 4.66 -19.41
CA GLN A 430 -27.65 5.38 -19.89
C GLN A 430 -27.10 6.34 -18.82
N ILE A 431 -28.00 7.03 -18.09
CA ILE A 431 -27.62 7.91 -16.98
C ILE A 431 -26.89 7.12 -15.90
N LEU A 432 -27.45 5.98 -15.50
CA LEU A 432 -26.86 5.13 -14.46
C LEU A 432 -25.49 4.60 -14.88
N VAL A 433 -25.31 4.19 -16.14
CA VAL A 433 -24.00 3.76 -16.68
C VAL A 433 -22.99 4.91 -16.65
N HIS A 434 -23.41 6.14 -16.98
CA HIS A 434 -22.55 7.32 -16.88
C HIS A 434 -22.12 7.57 -15.43
N LEU A 435 -23.06 7.50 -14.47
CA LEU A 435 -22.75 7.66 -13.04
C LEU A 435 -21.85 6.54 -12.52
N THR A 436 -22.00 5.29 -12.98
CA THR A 436 -21.06 4.20 -12.65
C THR A 436 -19.66 4.55 -13.14
N THR A 437 -19.54 5.05 -14.37
CA THR A 437 -18.26 5.46 -14.96
C THR A 437 -17.63 6.62 -14.18
N MET A 438 -18.43 7.61 -13.79
CA MET A 438 -18.01 8.73 -12.96
C MET A 438 -17.48 8.24 -11.60
N LEU A 439 -18.20 7.34 -10.93
CA LEU A 439 -17.76 6.81 -9.64
C LEU A 439 -16.46 6.01 -9.74
N ILE A 440 -16.29 5.19 -10.78
CA ILE A 440 -15.03 4.49 -11.07
C ILE A 440 -13.87 5.49 -11.18
N GLN A 441 -14.07 6.60 -11.90
CA GLN A 441 -13.04 7.63 -12.09
C GLN A 441 -12.71 8.36 -10.77
N ILE A 442 -13.73 8.77 -10.01
CA ILE A 442 -13.54 9.47 -8.73
C ILE A 442 -12.79 8.61 -7.72
N LEU A 443 -13.13 7.33 -7.63
CA LEU A 443 -12.51 6.38 -6.71
C LEU A 443 -11.15 5.85 -7.23
N GLY A 444 -10.77 6.19 -8.46
CA GLY A 444 -9.55 5.68 -9.09
C GLY A 444 -9.58 4.17 -9.33
N ILE A 445 -10.77 3.58 -9.46
CA ILE A 445 -10.94 2.15 -9.73
C ILE A 445 -10.40 1.85 -11.14
N CYS A 446 -9.61 0.78 -11.26
CA CYS A 446 -8.92 0.40 -12.49
C CYS A 446 -7.94 1.45 -13.07
N SER A 447 -7.53 2.43 -12.25
CA SER A 447 -6.51 3.39 -12.66
C SER A 447 -5.12 2.81 -12.47
N ASP A 448 -4.36 2.69 -13.56
CA ASP A 448 -2.92 2.47 -13.45
C ASP A 448 -2.31 3.67 -12.71
N SER A 449 -1.42 3.38 -11.74
CA SER A 449 -0.73 4.36 -10.88
C SER A 449 0.03 5.48 -11.62
N SER A 450 0.09 5.44 -12.95
CA SER A 450 0.76 6.37 -13.84
C SER A 450 -0.14 7.45 -14.48
N SER A 451 -1.47 7.29 -14.53
CA SER A 451 -2.33 8.09 -15.42
C SER A 451 -3.16 9.19 -14.74
N VAL A 452 -3.48 9.06 -13.45
CA VAL A 452 -4.29 10.05 -12.69
C VAL A 452 -3.47 11.28 -12.25
N SER A 453 -2.15 11.20 -12.31
CA SER A 453 -1.23 12.23 -11.81
C SER A 453 -1.31 13.59 -12.52
N ARG A 454 -1.96 13.69 -13.69
CA ARG A 454 -1.89 14.90 -14.54
C ARG A 454 -2.95 15.97 -14.30
N ARG A 455 -4.03 15.73 -13.55
CA ARG A 455 -5.07 16.76 -13.36
C ARG A 455 -4.93 17.63 -12.11
N PHE A 456 -4.20 17.19 -11.08
CA PHE A 456 -4.15 17.93 -9.80
C PHE A 456 -2.77 18.14 -9.18
N GLY A 457 -1.66 17.77 -9.82
CA GLY A 457 -0.32 18.17 -9.34
C GLY A 457 0.06 17.71 -7.92
N ILE A 458 -0.56 16.64 -7.41
CA ILE A 458 -0.24 16.05 -6.10
C ILE A 458 0.59 14.79 -6.33
N SER A 459 1.80 14.78 -5.74
CA SER A 459 2.77 13.69 -5.78
C SER A 459 2.23 12.42 -5.11
N LYS A 460 2.32 11.29 -5.83
CA LYS A 460 2.24 9.87 -5.39
C LYS A 460 1.76 9.59 -3.95
N VAL A 461 0.50 9.88 -3.66
CA VAL A 461 -0.27 9.17 -2.63
C VAL A 461 -1.51 8.66 -3.34
N HIS A 462 -1.65 7.34 -3.45
CA HIS A 462 -2.93 6.76 -3.86
C HIS A 462 -3.99 7.30 -2.89
N ARG A 463 -4.97 8.04 -3.42
CA ARG A 463 -5.94 8.75 -2.60
C ARG A 463 -6.73 7.73 -1.78
N PHE A 464 -6.50 7.77 -0.48
CA PHE A 464 -7.19 6.96 0.51
C PHE A 464 -8.53 7.63 0.85
N PHE A 465 -9.61 6.85 0.88
CA PHE A 465 -10.93 7.27 1.31
C PHE A 465 -11.35 6.40 2.50
N ARG A 466 -11.50 7.02 3.67
CA ARG A 466 -11.88 6.33 4.92
C ARG A 466 -13.14 5.47 4.78
N LEU A 467 -14.18 6.03 4.15
CA LEU A 467 -15.46 5.35 3.93
C LEU A 467 -15.32 4.02 3.18
N VAL A 468 -14.32 3.90 2.29
CA VAL A 468 -14.13 2.67 1.52
C VAL A 468 -13.69 1.52 2.42
N LEU A 469 -12.93 1.76 3.48
CA LEU A 469 -12.54 0.71 4.44
C LEU A 469 -13.60 0.47 5.52
N GLN A 470 -14.44 1.45 5.82
CA GLN A 470 -15.44 1.35 6.88
C GLN A 470 -16.83 0.86 6.43
N CYS A 471 -17.03 0.61 5.12
CA CYS A 471 -18.30 0.12 4.57
C CYS A 471 -18.20 -1.33 4.11
N GLU A 472 -19.25 -2.13 4.26
CA GLU A 472 -19.32 -3.53 3.78
C GLU A 472 -19.39 -3.63 2.25
N ARG A 473 -20.07 -2.71 1.55
CA ARG A 473 -20.17 -2.69 0.08
C ARG A 473 -19.94 -1.26 -0.43
N PRO A 474 -18.71 -0.73 -0.30
CA PRO A 474 -18.44 0.70 -0.44
C PRO A 474 -18.84 1.25 -1.80
N PHE A 475 -18.57 0.52 -2.89
CA PHE A 475 -18.94 0.97 -4.23
C PHE A 475 -20.46 1.15 -4.40
N HIS A 476 -21.25 0.19 -3.92
CA HIS A 476 -22.69 0.17 -4.13
C HIS A 476 -23.41 1.22 -3.30
N GLU A 477 -23.01 1.39 -2.03
CA GLU A 477 -23.57 2.42 -1.15
C GLU A 477 -23.20 3.84 -1.64
N LEU A 478 -21.95 4.06 -2.10
CA LEU A 478 -21.56 5.33 -2.71
C LEU A 478 -22.26 5.59 -4.05
N PHE A 479 -22.47 4.55 -4.86
CA PHE A 479 -23.22 4.65 -6.11
C PHE A 479 -24.67 5.07 -5.85
N ARG A 480 -25.31 4.49 -4.83
CA ARG A 480 -26.65 4.91 -4.40
C ARG A 480 -26.69 6.39 -4.01
N ILE A 481 -25.76 6.85 -3.16
CA ILE A 481 -25.69 8.25 -2.75
C ILE A 481 -25.45 9.17 -3.96
N LEU A 482 -24.59 8.76 -4.91
CA LEU A 482 -24.32 9.49 -6.14
C LEU A 482 -25.56 9.61 -7.03
N VAL A 483 -26.35 8.54 -7.16
CA VAL A 483 -27.64 8.57 -7.86
C VAL A 483 -28.59 9.53 -7.15
N GLU A 484 -28.76 9.43 -5.84
CA GLU A 484 -29.64 10.34 -5.08
C GLU A 484 -29.21 11.82 -5.22
N LEU A 485 -27.89 12.08 -5.24
CA LEU A 485 -27.33 13.40 -5.50
C LEU A 485 -27.66 13.91 -6.90
N PHE A 486 -27.43 13.09 -7.94
CA PHE A 486 -27.72 13.46 -9.32
C PHE A 486 -29.16 13.95 -9.48
N CYS A 487 -30.09 13.22 -8.86
CA CYS A 487 -31.52 13.48 -8.98
C CYS A 487 -31.92 14.78 -8.28
N ARG A 488 -31.33 15.04 -7.11
CA ARG A 488 -31.53 16.31 -6.40
C ARG A 488 -30.97 17.47 -7.21
N THR A 489 -29.72 17.36 -7.69
CA THR A 489 -29.06 18.43 -8.45
C THR A 489 -29.77 18.70 -9.77
N TRP A 490 -30.28 17.68 -10.44
CA TRP A 490 -31.13 17.82 -11.63
C TRP A 490 -32.35 18.72 -11.35
N ASN A 491 -33.06 18.47 -10.24
CA ASN A 491 -34.22 19.24 -9.83
C ASN A 491 -33.84 20.66 -9.36
N ASP A 492 -32.79 20.80 -8.56
CA ASP A 492 -32.30 22.11 -8.08
C ASP A 492 -31.88 23.03 -9.23
N MET A 493 -31.35 22.45 -10.31
CA MET A 493 -30.98 23.15 -11.54
C MET A 493 -32.17 23.48 -12.44
N ASN A 494 -33.35 22.89 -12.19
CA ASN A 494 -34.46 22.84 -13.15
C ASN A 494 -33.98 22.45 -14.56
N ALA A 495 -33.09 21.45 -14.63
CA ALA A 495 -32.36 21.12 -15.84
C ALA A 495 -33.28 20.50 -16.91
N ASN A 496 -32.92 20.72 -18.17
CA ASN A 496 -33.49 20.01 -19.30
C ASN A 496 -32.53 18.93 -19.83
N PHE A 497 -32.99 18.12 -20.78
CA PHE A 497 -32.18 17.03 -21.36
C PHE A 497 -30.91 17.53 -22.07
N ASP A 498 -30.95 18.69 -22.73
CA ASP A 498 -29.79 19.26 -23.41
C ASP A 498 -28.68 19.70 -22.43
N GLU A 499 -29.05 19.90 -21.15
CA GLU A 499 -28.16 20.30 -20.07
C GLU A 499 -27.66 19.14 -19.21
N ILE A 500 -27.97 17.89 -19.57
CA ILE A 500 -27.57 16.70 -18.81
C ILE A 500 -26.07 16.64 -18.52
N ASN A 501 -25.23 17.05 -19.49
CA ASN A 501 -23.78 17.13 -19.32
C ASN A 501 -23.35 18.18 -18.28
N LYS A 502 -24.09 19.30 -18.17
CA LYS A 502 -23.84 20.30 -17.12
C LYS A 502 -24.17 19.72 -15.75
N VAL A 503 -25.28 19.00 -15.63
CA VAL A 503 -25.67 18.33 -14.39
C VAL A 503 -24.60 17.32 -13.97
N TYR A 504 -24.09 16.49 -14.89
CA TYR A 504 -22.99 15.57 -14.59
C TYR A 504 -21.75 16.28 -14.04
N ASN A 505 -21.33 17.40 -14.65
CA ASN A 505 -20.17 18.15 -14.18
C ASN A 505 -20.38 18.72 -12.77
N VAL A 506 -21.57 19.25 -12.47
CA VAL A 506 -21.90 19.76 -11.13
C VAL A 506 -21.91 18.63 -10.10
N VAL A 507 -22.56 17.51 -10.43
CA VAL A 507 -22.64 16.33 -9.56
C VAL A 507 -21.25 15.75 -9.28
N GLN A 508 -20.39 15.69 -10.29
CA GLN A 508 -19.00 15.26 -10.15
C GLN A 508 -18.24 16.20 -9.19
N ASP A 509 -18.30 17.52 -9.39
CA ASP A 509 -17.62 18.49 -8.53
C ASP A 509 -18.15 18.46 -7.07
N GLN A 510 -19.48 18.33 -6.90
CA GLN A 510 -20.11 18.15 -5.59
C GLN A 510 -19.56 16.92 -4.86
N PHE A 511 -19.53 15.77 -5.55
CA PHE A 511 -19.14 14.49 -4.97
C PHE A 511 -17.63 14.41 -4.71
N GLU A 512 -16.79 14.90 -5.62
CA GLU A 512 -15.34 14.95 -5.45
C GLU A 512 -14.92 15.82 -4.27
N ARG A 513 -15.57 16.98 -4.09
CA ARG A 513 -15.33 17.87 -2.94
C ARG A 513 -15.83 17.28 -1.64
N ALA A 514 -17.02 16.66 -1.66
CA ALA A 514 -17.57 15.99 -0.49
C ALA A 514 -16.66 14.86 0.00
N LEU A 515 -16.14 14.03 -0.91
CA LEU A 515 -15.15 13.00 -0.57
C LEU A 515 -13.77 13.57 -0.21
N PHE A 516 -13.42 14.78 -0.65
CA PHE A 516 -12.16 15.45 -0.26
C PHE A 516 -12.14 15.85 1.22
N GLU A 517 -13.30 16.08 1.82
CA GLU A 517 -13.41 16.37 3.26
C GLU A 517 -13.23 15.12 4.14
N ASP A 518 -12.98 13.94 3.55
CA ASP A 518 -12.80 12.64 4.21
C ASP A 518 -13.86 12.34 5.29
N PRO A 519 -15.15 12.28 4.92
CA PRO A 519 -16.24 12.06 5.87
C PRO A 519 -16.09 10.73 6.63
N ASN A 520 -16.47 10.74 7.91
CA ASN A 520 -16.31 9.61 8.83
C ASN A 520 -17.45 8.59 8.74
N SER A 521 -18.57 8.94 8.09
CA SER A 521 -19.69 8.04 7.85
C SER A 521 -20.44 8.38 6.55
N LEU A 522 -21.20 7.41 6.02
CA LEU A 522 -22.08 7.63 4.87
C LEU A 522 -23.15 8.68 5.16
N GLU A 523 -23.64 8.74 6.41
CA GLU A 523 -24.61 9.75 6.85
C GLU A 523 -24.01 11.16 6.84
N GLN A 524 -22.76 11.32 7.31
CA GLN A 524 -22.07 12.61 7.27
C GLN A 524 -21.82 13.05 5.82
N LEU A 525 -21.42 12.12 4.94
CA LEU A 525 -21.30 12.38 3.51
C LEU A 525 -22.64 12.87 2.95
N GLU A 526 -23.73 12.17 3.19
CA GLU A 526 -25.01 12.52 2.59
C GLU A 526 -25.61 13.83 3.16
N ILE A 527 -25.65 13.97 4.49
CA ILE A 527 -26.39 15.03 5.18
C ILE A 527 -25.53 16.29 5.35
N GLU A 528 -24.39 16.18 5.99
CA GLU A 528 -23.59 17.36 6.35
C GLU A 528 -22.83 17.92 5.15
N THR A 529 -22.31 17.05 4.27
CA THR A 529 -21.54 17.52 3.11
C THR A 529 -22.43 17.75 1.89
N LEU A 530 -23.08 16.73 1.34
CA LEU A 530 -23.80 16.83 0.06
C LEU A 530 -25.11 17.64 0.16
N ARG A 531 -25.92 17.44 1.21
CA ARG A 531 -27.20 18.17 1.37
C ARG A 531 -27.01 19.60 1.88
N LYS A 532 -25.97 19.87 2.68
CA LYS A 532 -25.72 21.20 3.27
C LYS A 532 -24.55 21.92 2.59
N LYS A 533 -23.30 21.52 2.86
CA LYS A 533 -22.09 22.27 2.46
C LYS A 533 -21.94 22.43 0.94
N PHE A 534 -22.07 21.34 0.21
CA PHE A 534 -21.89 21.25 -1.24
C PHE A 534 -23.23 21.10 -1.99
N SER A 535 -24.32 21.63 -1.43
CA SER A 535 -25.57 21.75 -2.18
C SER A 535 -25.40 22.69 -3.38
N TYR A 536 -26.19 22.50 -4.43
CA TYR A 536 -26.11 23.31 -5.66
C TYR A 536 -26.17 24.81 -5.34
N PHE A 537 -27.15 25.23 -4.54
CA PHE A 537 -27.34 26.63 -4.15
C PHE A 537 -26.19 27.21 -3.34
N ASN A 538 -25.51 26.40 -2.52
CA ASN A 538 -24.37 26.87 -1.75
C ASN A 538 -23.10 26.95 -2.61
N MET A 539 -22.89 26.00 -3.52
CA MET A 539 -21.76 26.06 -4.46
C MET A 539 -21.90 27.26 -5.39
N GLN A 540 -23.09 27.59 -5.89
CA GLN A 540 -23.31 28.81 -6.66
C GLN A 540 -22.83 30.07 -5.93
N LYS A 541 -23.13 30.21 -4.63
CA LYS A 541 -22.70 31.37 -3.84
C LYS A 541 -21.18 31.53 -3.75
N VAL A 542 -20.44 30.41 -3.75
CA VAL A 542 -18.98 30.41 -3.66
C VAL A 542 -18.33 30.74 -5.01
N PHE A 543 -18.98 30.45 -6.14
CA PHE A 543 -18.46 30.75 -7.48
C PHE A 543 -18.82 32.15 -8.01
N PHE A 544 -19.76 32.85 -7.37
CA PHE A 544 -20.18 34.22 -7.74
C PHE A 544 -19.59 35.31 -6.81
N ILE A 545 -18.53 34.99 -6.05
CA ILE A 545 -17.63 35.92 -5.36
C ILE A 545 -16.25 35.79 -6.02
#